data_AF-A0AA41VIU1-F1
#
_entry.id   AF-A0AA41VIU1-F1
#
_cell.length_a   1.000
_cell.length_b   1.000
_cell.length_c   1.000
_cell.angle_alpha   90.00
_cell.angle_beta   90.00
_cell.angle_gamma   90.00
#
_symmetry.space_group_name_H-M   'P 1'
#
loop_
_entity.id
_entity.type
_entity.pdbx_description
1 polymer ?
#
loop_
_entity_poly.entity_id
_entity_poly.type
_entity_poly.pdbx_seq_one_letter_code
_entity_poly.pdbx_strand_id
1 'polypeptide(L)'
;MCVSILGGDHRLNNFKSVITLHEISNDHQDDSSDDDVFGNKSTVVVESYVVDVPDGNTAEDTRVFVDTIIRCNLKSLGSISEKMACSSSSSSSSSSSSSSSNEDFY
;
A
#
# COMPACT_ATOMS: atom_id res chain seq x y z
N MET A 1 10.30 5.18 6.13
CA MET A 1 11.47 4.82 5.28
C MET A 1 12.09 6.10 4.75
N CYS A 2 13.42 6.17 4.56
CA CYS A 2 14.06 7.31 3.91
C CYS A 2 15.04 6.84 2.83
N VAL A 3 15.15 7.59 1.74
CA VAL A 3 16.01 7.29 0.59
C VAL A 3 16.74 8.57 0.19
N SER A 4 18.02 8.46 -0.12
CA SER A 4 18.81 9.56 -0.66
C SER A 4 19.62 9.08 -1.85
N ILE A 5 19.60 9.83 -2.95
CA ILE A 5 20.43 9.54 -4.12
C ILE A 5 21.70 10.39 -4.02
N LEU A 6 22.85 9.72 -3.89
CA LEU A 6 24.13 10.36 -3.59
C LEU A 6 24.92 10.76 -4.85
N GLY A 7 24.49 10.35 -6.05
CA GLY A 7 25.14 10.67 -7.32
C GLY A 7 24.78 9.72 -8.45
N GLY A 8 25.29 9.98 -9.65
CA GLY A 8 25.05 9.21 -10.88
C GLY A 8 24.71 10.09 -12.08
N ASP A 9 24.64 9.51 -13.27
CA ASP A 9 24.18 10.22 -14.49
C ASP A 9 22.64 10.27 -14.52
N HIS A 10 22.08 11.22 -13.79
CA HIS A 10 20.64 11.38 -13.63
C HIS A 10 20.30 12.83 -13.27
N ARG A 11 19.02 13.22 -13.45
CA ARG A 11 18.55 14.60 -13.27
C ARG A 11 18.17 14.96 -11.82
N LEU A 12 18.34 14.05 -10.86
CA LEU A 12 17.83 14.19 -9.48
C LEU A 12 18.95 14.51 -8.47
N ASN A 13 19.68 15.60 -8.72
CA ASN A 13 20.76 16.02 -7.83
C ASN A 13 20.26 16.27 -6.40
N ASN A 14 21.00 15.73 -5.43
CA ASN A 14 20.72 15.84 -3.99
C ASN A 14 19.29 15.40 -3.60
N PHE A 15 18.71 14.45 -4.35
CA PHE A 15 17.38 13.94 -4.05
C PHE A 15 17.35 13.22 -2.72
N LYS A 16 16.39 13.59 -1.87
CA LYS A 16 16.08 12.89 -0.62
C LYS A 16 14.58 12.75 -0.49
N SER A 17 14.11 11.56 -0.16
CA SER A 17 12.71 11.25 0.08
C SER A 17 12.51 10.60 1.46
N VAL A 18 11.38 10.90 2.08
CA VAL A 18 10.89 10.30 3.33
C VAL A 18 9.46 9.84 3.11
N ILE A 19 9.24 8.55 3.37
CA ILE A 19 7.93 7.89 3.33
C ILE A 19 7.47 7.59 4.76
N THR A 20 6.31 8.10 5.14
CA THR A 20 5.63 7.81 6.40
C THR A 20 4.28 7.13 6.15
N LEU A 21 3.88 6.26 7.09
CA LEU A 21 2.63 5.52 7.04
C LEU A 21 1.85 5.81 8.31
N HIS A 22 0.54 6.00 8.17
CA HIS A 22 -0.37 6.35 9.26
C HIS A 22 -1.61 5.46 9.19
N GLU A 23 -1.90 4.71 10.25
CA GLU A 23 -3.16 3.97 10.37
C GLU A 23 -4.31 4.93 10.69
N ILE A 24 -5.45 4.72 10.05
CA ILE A 24 -6.69 5.46 10.28
C ILE A 24 -7.82 4.45 10.48
N SER A 25 -8.48 4.54 11.64
CA SER A 25 -9.73 3.82 11.92
C SER A 25 -10.93 4.66 11.53
N ASN A 26 -11.87 4.07 10.79
CA ASN A 26 -13.16 4.67 10.54
C ASN A 26 -14.12 4.20 11.64
N ASP A 27 -14.26 5.00 12.70
CA ASP A 27 -15.14 4.69 13.85
C ASP A 27 -16.64 4.85 13.52
N HIS A 28 -17.00 5.22 12.29
CA HIS A 28 -18.39 5.29 11.81
C HIS A 28 -18.84 3.95 11.24
N GLN A 29 -19.06 2.99 12.14
CA GLN A 29 -19.72 1.72 11.85
C GLN A 29 -21.23 1.97 11.80
N ASP A 30 -21.81 2.02 10.60
CA ASP A 30 -23.18 1.53 10.46
C ASP A 30 -23.07 0.01 10.48
N ASP A 31 -23.68 -0.63 11.47
CA ASP A 31 -23.58 -2.04 11.83
C ASP A 31 -24.19 -2.99 10.76
N SER A 32 -24.33 -2.55 9.51
CA SER A 32 -25.24 -3.16 8.52
C SER A 32 -24.61 -3.53 7.17
N SER A 33 -23.28 -3.63 7.05
CA SER A 33 -22.65 -4.22 5.85
C SER A 33 -21.64 -5.32 6.22
N ASP A 34 -22.13 -6.56 6.25
CA ASP A 34 -21.36 -7.80 6.35
C ASP A 34 -20.45 -8.06 5.11
N ASP A 35 -20.12 -7.04 4.31
CA ASP A 35 -19.42 -7.15 3.02
C ASP A 35 -18.09 -6.36 2.97
N ASP A 36 -17.68 -5.72 4.07
CA ASP A 36 -16.41 -4.98 4.11
C ASP A 36 -15.25 -5.89 4.54
N VAL A 37 -14.71 -6.64 3.57
CA VAL A 37 -13.56 -7.58 3.67
C VAL A 37 -12.29 -6.98 4.30
N PHE A 38 -12.21 -5.65 4.47
CA PHE A 38 -11.02 -4.94 4.95
C PHE A 38 -11.07 -4.42 6.39
N GLY A 39 -12.18 -4.60 7.10
CA GLY A 39 -12.38 -3.97 8.40
C GLY A 39 -12.33 -2.44 8.31
N ASN A 40 -12.59 -1.78 9.44
CA ASN A 40 -12.63 -0.32 9.55
C ASN A 40 -11.25 0.35 9.52
N LYS A 41 -10.19 -0.33 9.07
CA LYS A 41 -8.80 0.14 9.14
C LYS A 41 -8.27 0.46 7.75
N SER A 42 -7.76 1.67 7.59
CA SER A 42 -7.10 2.15 6.37
C SER A 42 -5.72 2.69 6.69
N THR A 43 -4.85 2.79 5.69
CA THR A 43 -3.50 3.36 5.86
C THR A 43 -3.32 4.52 4.89
N VAL A 44 -2.90 5.67 5.41
CA VAL A 44 -2.44 6.80 4.61
C VAL A 44 -0.92 6.76 4.52
N VAL A 45 -0.43 6.83 3.29
CA VAL A 45 0.99 6.90 2.98
C VAL A 45 1.32 8.31 2.49
N VAL A 46 2.33 8.93 3.08
CA VAL A 46 2.82 10.24 2.69
C VAL A 46 4.27 10.10 2.26
N GLU A 47 4.60 10.58 1.05
CA GLU A 47 5.97 10.69 0.58
C GLU A 47 6.31 12.18 0.41
N SER A 48 7.37 12.61 1.10
CA SER A 48 7.91 13.97 1.05
C SER A 48 9.31 13.94 0.47
N TYR A 49 9.68 14.95 -0.32
CA TYR A 49 10.98 15.01 -0.96
C TYR A 49 11.60 16.40 -0.98
N VAL A 50 12.91 16.42 -1.16
CA VAL A 50 13.70 17.58 -1.56
C VAL A 50 14.60 17.18 -2.73
N VAL A 51 14.74 18.06 -3.70
CA VAL A 51 15.56 17.86 -4.91
C VAL A 51 16.05 19.21 -5.41
N ASP A 52 17.26 19.24 -5.95
CA ASP A 52 17.79 20.44 -6.60
C ASP A 52 17.23 20.54 -8.02
N VAL A 53 17.07 21.77 -8.53
CA VAL A 53 16.67 22.01 -9.92
C VAL A 53 17.93 21.91 -10.79
N PRO A 54 18.03 20.95 -11.73
CA PRO A 54 19.20 20.84 -12.58
C PRO A 54 19.31 22.05 -13.54
N ASP A 55 20.53 22.35 -13.98
CA ASP A 55 20.76 23.41 -14.96
C ASP A 55 19.95 23.19 -16.24
N GLY A 56 19.28 24.25 -16.71
CA GLY A 56 18.41 24.19 -17.89
C GLY A 56 16.97 23.79 -17.61
N ASN A 57 16.62 23.45 -16.36
CA ASN A 57 15.25 23.18 -15.94
C ASN A 57 14.62 24.34 -15.17
N THR A 58 13.30 24.45 -15.24
CA THR A 58 12.54 25.24 -14.27
C THR A 58 12.21 24.39 -13.04
N ALA A 59 11.85 25.05 -11.95
CA ALA A 59 11.39 24.37 -10.73
C ALA A 59 10.12 23.56 -10.99
N GLU A 60 9.22 24.08 -11.84
CA GLU A 60 7.98 23.43 -12.21
C GLU A 60 8.23 22.15 -13.01
N ASP A 61 9.12 22.17 -14.00
CA ASP A 61 9.45 20.97 -14.79
C ASP A 61 10.01 19.86 -13.90
N THR A 62 10.93 20.24 -13.00
CA THR A 62 11.54 19.31 -12.03
C THR A 62 10.50 18.72 -11.08
N ARG A 63 9.60 19.56 -10.54
CA ARG A 63 8.51 19.10 -9.67
C ARG A 63 7.55 18.16 -10.39
N VAL A 64 7.11 18.51 -11.59
CA VAL A 64 6.19 17.67 -12.37
C VAL A 64 6.82 16.30 -12.64
N PHE A 65 8.10 16.27 -12.99
CA PHE A 65 8.83 15.02 -13.19
C PHE A 65 8.87 14.15 -11.91
N VAL A 66 9.30 14.73 -10.78
CA VAL A 66 9.43 14.02 -9.51
C VAL A 66 8.07 13.59 -8.95
N ASP A 67 7.08 14.48 -8.97
CA ASP A 67 5.70 14.19 -8.53
C ASP A 67 5.09 13.05 -9.34
N THR A 68 5.39 12.98 -10.64
CA THR A 68 4.89 11.89 -11.49
C THR A 68 5.48 10.55 -11.05
N ILE A 69 6.79 10.50 -10.78
CA ILE A 69 7.46 9.28 -10.30
C ILE A 69 6.87 8.85 -8.95
N ILE A 70 6.81 9.76 -7.98
CA ILE A 70 6.29 9.47 -6.64
C ILE A 70 4.83 9.01 -6.71
N ARG A 71 4.00 9.69 -7.51
CA ARG A 71 2.60 9.31 -7.69
C ARG A 71 2.44 7.91 -8.30
N CYS A 72 3.27 7.57 -9.28
CA CYS A 72 3.28 6.21 -9.84
C CYS A 72 3.68 5.18 -8.77
N ASN A 73 4.71 5.47 -7.98
CA ASN A 73 5.18 4.57 -6.92
C ASN A 73 4.09 4.34 -5.87
N LEU A 74 3.47 5.41 -5.35
CA LEU A 74 2.42 5.33 -4.34
C LEU A 74 1.17 4.62 -4.85
N LYS A 75 0.75 4.87 -6.10
CA LYS A 75 -0.36 4.14 -6.74
C LYS A 75 -0.08 2.65 -6.82
N SER A 76 1.10 2.27 -7.31
CA SER A 76 1.49 0.86 -7.40
C SER A 76 1.56 0.22 -6.01
N LEU A 77 2.09 0.94 -5.01
CA LEU A 77 2.16 0.47 -3.64
C LEU A 77 0.76 0.22 -3.06
N GLY A 78 -0.18 1.15 -3.25
CA GLY A 78 -1.57 0.98 -2.84
C GLY A 78 -2.20 -0.26 -3.48
N SER A 79 -2.16 -0.36 -4.81
CA SER A 79 -2.75 -1.50 -5.53
C SER A 79 -2.15 -2.86 -5.14
N ILE A 80 -0.83 -2.94 -4.88
CA ILE A 80 -0.21 -4.19 -4.44
C ILE A 80 -0.61 -4.50 -2.99
N SER A 81 -0.64 -3.49 -2.11
CA SER A 81 -1.02 -3.66 -0.69
C SER A 81 -2.46 -4.14 -0.53
N GLU A 82 -3.39 -3.54 -1.28
CA GLU A 82 -4.80 -3.95 -1.32
C GLU A 82 -4.94 -5.41 -1.82
N LYS A 83 -4.23 -5.78 -2.90
CA LYS A 83 -4.26 -7.17 -3.39
C LYS A 83 -3.73 -8.17 -2.38
N MET A 84 -2.64 -7.83 -1.67
CA MET A 84 -2.05 -8.70 -0.64
C MET A 84 -3.00 -8.89 0.55
N ALA A 85 -3.69 -7.83 0.97
CA ALA A 85 -4.64 -7.90 2.06
C ALA A 85 -5.91 -8.69 1.67
N CYS A 86 -6.43 -8.55 0.45
CA CYS A 86 -7.56 -9.36 -0.03
C CYS A 86 -7.20 -10.86 -0.19
N SER A 87 -5.97 -11.15 -0.64
CA SER A 87 -5.50 -12.55 -0.83
C SER A 87 -5.30 -13.30 0.49
N SER A 88 -5.18 -12.60 1.62
CA SER A 88 -4.95 -13.21 2.93
C SER A 88 -6.20 -13.85 3.53
N SER A 89 -7.40 -13.50 3.04
CA SER A 89 -8.68 -13.98 3.58
C SER A 89 -9.21 -15.28 2.93
N SER A 90 -8.61 -15.73 1.82
CA SER A 90 -9.16 -16.84 1.00
C SER A 90 -8.60 -18.24 1.32
N SER A 91 -7.77 -18.41 2.36
CA SER A 91 -7.07 -19.68 2.63
C SER A 91 -7.66 -20.54 3.76
N SER A 92 -8.91 -20.33 4.17
CA SER A 92 -9.53 -21.07 5.30
C SER A 92 -10.87 -21.72 4.97
N SER A 93 -10.93 -22.52 3.90
CA SER A 93 -12.06 -23.42 3.63
C SER A 93 -11.58 -24.77 3.11
N SER A 94 -11.17 -25.65 4.02
CA SER A 94 -11.04 -27.09 3.75
C SER A 94 -11.55 -27.85 4.96
N SER A 95 -12.86 -27.77 5.18
CA SER A 95 -13.58 -28.60 6.15
C SER A 95 -13.75 -30.00 5.56
N SER A 96 -12.81 -30.91 5.84
CA SER A 96 -13.00 -32.34 5.59
C SER A 96 -13.88 -32.92 6.70
N SER A 97 -15.19 -32.87 6.53
CA SER A 97 -16.14 -33.59 7.40
C SER A 97 -16.13 -35.08 7.06
N SER A 98 -15.30 -35.87 7.73
CA SER A 98 -15.45 -37.33 7.74
C SER A 98 -16.44 -37.72 8.84
N SER A 99 -17.72 -37.83 8.47
CA SER A 99 -18.75 -38.44 9.32
C SER A 99 -18.57 -39.96 9.25
N SER A 100 -18.00 -40.56 10.29
CA SER A 100 -17.98 -42.01 10.46
C SER A 100 -19.20 -42.40 11.29
N SER A 101 -20.26 -42.88 10.64
CA SER A 101 -21.41 -43.45 11.32
C SER A 101 -21.02 -44.79 11.92
N ASN A 102 -21.03 -44.88 13.25
CA ASN A 102 -21.10 -46.15 13.95
C ASN A 102 -22.54 -46.65 13.85
N GLU A 103 -22.77 -47.82 13.27
CA GLU A 103 -24.01 -48.57 13.48
C GLU A 103 -23.69 -49.80 14.32
N ASP A 104 -24.26 -49.80 15.52
CA ASP A 104 -24.29 -50.87 16.49
C ASP A 104 -24.96 -52.14 15.94
N PHE A 105 -24.31 -53.28 16.14
CA PHE A 105 -24.91 -54.61 15.95
C PHE A 105 -25.20 -55.19 17.34
N TYR A 106 -26.47 -55.39 17.67
CA TYR A 106 -26.94 -56.31 18.70
C TYR A 106 -28.03 -57.20 18.11
#